data_AF-A0A7S2HRV0-F1
#
_entry.id   AF-A0A7S2HRV0-F1
#
_cell.length_a   1.000
_cell.length_b   1.000
_cell.length_c   1.000
_cell.angle_alpha   90.00
_cell.angle_beta   90.00
_cell.angle_gamma   90.00
#
_symmetry.space_group_name_H-M   'P 1'
#
loop_
_entity.id
_entity.type
_entity.pdbx_description
1 polymer ?
#
loop_
_entity_poly.entity_id
_entity_poly.type
_entity_poly.pdbx_seq_one_letter_code
_entity_poly.pdbx_strand_id
1 'polypeptide(L)'
;GDLYHPDVGSDTFNRLWNEAVASSSSSFPIVRRVCKSCAKTHQDIYYVRLTPLPPTLDFYSMLKDSFANEHNVMGVDFYLYSSLEDAKANDTTKAWTYCDYSSFHGLPFECGPN
;
A
#
# COMPACT_ATOMS: atom_id res chain seq x y z
N GLY A 1 0.99 -6.18 -19.85
CA GLY A 1 1.71 -5.47 -18.78
C GLY A 1 0.80 -5.46 -17.60
N ASP A 2 0.67 -6.65 -17.03
CA ASP A 2 -0.50 -7.09 -16.28
C ASP A 2 -0.45 -6.60 -14.83
N LEU A 3 -1.61 -6.66 -14.17
CA LEU A 3 -1.92 -6.15 -12.81
C LEU A 3 -2.49 -4.71 -12.79
N TYR A 4 -3.47 -4.43 -13.65
CA TYR A 4 -4.51 -3.45 -13.32
C TYR A 4 -5.80 -4.23 -13.04
N HIS A 5 -6.19 -4.26 -11.77
CA HIS A 5 -7.56 -4.63 -11.41
C HIS A 5 -8.35 -3.32 -11.30
N PRO A 6 -9.50 -3.17 -11.99
CA PRO A 6 -10.41 -2.07 -11.70
C PRO A 6 -10.82 -2.15 -10.22
N ASP A 7 -11.39 -1.09 -9.66
CA ASP A 7 -11.93 -1.17 -8.30
C ASP A 7 -12.93 -2.34 -8.19
N VAL A 8 -12.54 -3.36 -7.42
CA VAL A 8 -13.28 -4.62 -7.28
C VAL A 8 -14.18 -4.65 -6.03
N GLY A 9 -14.19 -3.57 -5.25
CA GLY A 9 -14.85 -3.48 -3.95
C GLY A 9 -14.13 -4.25 -2.84
N SER A 10 -14.57 -4.01 -1.60
CA SER A 10 -13.94 -4.53 -0.38
C SER A 10 -13.88 -6.06 -0.34
N ASP A 11 -14.98 -6.75 -0.62
CA ASP A 11 -15.06 -8.22 -0.52
C ASP A 11 -14.07 -8.90 -1.47
N THR A 12 -14.05 -8.46 -2.73
CA THR A 12 -13.13 -9.02 -3.73
C THR A 12 -11.68 -8.68 -3.39
N PHE A 13 -11.42 -7.44 -2.95
CA PHE A 13 -10.09 -7.03 -2.53
C PHE A 13 -9.58 -7.88 -1.36
N ASN A 14 -10.39 -8.06 -0.32
CA ASN A 14 -10.04 -8.83 0.87
C ASN A 14 -9.74 -10.29 0.53
N ARG A 15 -10.54 -10.89 -0.38
CA ARG A 15 -10.27 -12.25 -0.85
C ARG A 15 -8.94 -12.33 -1.59
N LEU A 16 -8.70 -11.46 -2.57
CA LEU A 16 -7.45 -11.44 -3.34
C LEU A 16 -6.24 -11.16 -2.46
N TRP A 17 -6.37 -10.28 -1.46
CA TRP A 17 -5.35 -10.02 -0.46
C TRP A 17 -5.00 -11.29 0.32
N ASN A 18 -6.00 -11.98 0.89
CA ASN A 18 -5.77 -13.20 1.66
C ASN A 18 -5.14 -14.31 0.80
N GLU A 19 -5.60 -14.47 -0.45
CA GLU A 19 -5.01 -15.41 -1.41
C GLU A 19 -3.55 -15.06 -1.73
N ALA A 20 -3.24 -13.77 -1.93
CA ALA A 20 -1.88 -13.30 -2.20
C ALA A 20 -0.95 -13.52 -1.00
N VAL A 21 -1.41 -13.22 0.22
CA VAL A 21 -0.63 -13.46 1.45
C VAL A 21 -0.39 -14.95 1.65
N ALA A 22 -1.39 -15.80 1.42
CA ALA A 22 -1.27 -17.24 1.61
C ALA A 22 -0.40 -17.95 0.57
N SER A 23 -0.34 -17.42 -0.67
CA SER A 23 0.41 -18.01 -1.78
C SER A 23 1.80 -17.39 -2.01
N SER A 24 2.10 -16.27 -1.37
CA SER A 24 3.36 -15.55 -1.53
C SER A 24 4.51 -16.26 -0.81
N SER A 25 5.59 -16.53 -1.55
CA SER A 25 6.90 -16.85 -0.99
C SER A 25 7.71 -15.61 -0.59
N SER A 26 7.27 -14.41 -0.99
CA SER A 26 7.80 -13.13 -0.49
C SER A 26 7.37 -12.94 0.95
N SER A 27 8.30 -12.51 1.81
CA SER A 27 8.02 -12.19 3.21
C SER A 27 7.09 -10.98 3.39
N PHE A 28 6.89 -10.18 2.33
CA PHE A 28 6.13 -8.92 2.42
C PHE A 28 5.05 -8.84 1.31
N PRO A 29 3.76 -8.79 1.69
CA PRO A 29 2.65 -8.52 0.77
C PRO A 29 2.69 -7.07 0.23
N ILE A 30 2.28 -6.88 -1.03
CA ILE A 30 2.39 -5.58 -1.73
C ILE A 30 1.05 -5.17 -2.34
N VAL A 31 0.66 -3.91 -2.15
CA VAL A 31 -0.43 -3.24 -2.90
C VAL A 31 0.18 -2.23 -3.86
N ARG A 32 -0.29 -2.23 -5.12
CA ARG A 32 0.09 -1.23 -6.13
C ARG A 32 -1.05 -0.24 -6.34
N ARG A 33 -0.77 1.04 -6.26
CA ARG A 33 -1.69 2.14 -6.55
C ARG A 33 -1.21 2.92 -7.76
N VAL A 34 -2.06 3.03 -8.78
CA VAL A 34 -1.76 3.74 -10.03
C VAL A 34 -2.66 4.95 -10.21
N CYS A 35 -2.07 6.12 -10.48
CA CYS A 35 -2.78 7.36 -10.78
C CYS A 35 -2.15 8.06 -12.00
N LYS A 36 -2.67 7.78 -13.20
CA LYS A 36 -2.07 8.28 -14.45
C LYS A 36 -2.04 9.81 -14.57
N SER A 37 -2.93 10.52 -13.89
CA SER A 37 -3.02 11.98 -13.91
C SER A 37 -2.23 12.66 -12.77
N CYS A 38 -1.72 11.91 -11.80
CA CYS A 38 -0.97 12.47 -10.68
C CYS A 38 0.42 12.96 -11.12
N ALA A 39 1.08 13.75 -10.25
CA ALA A 39 2.48 14.10 -10.41
C ALA A 39 3.34 12.83 -10.54
N LYS A 40 4.45 12.90 -11.30
CA LYS A 40 5.29 11.74 -11.66
C LYS A 40 5.66 10.86 -10.45
N THR A 41 5.98 11.48 -9.32
CA THR A 41 6.33 10.78 -8.07
C THR A 41 5.19 9.96 -7.48
N HIS A 42 3.92 10.25 -7.83
CA HIS A 42 2.72 9.63 -7.27
C HIS A 42 1.90 8.85 -8.32
N GLN A 43 2.46 8.62 -9.51
CA GLN A 43 1.76 7.89 -10.58
C GLN A 43 1.70 6.38 -10.34
N ASP A 44 2.73 5.82 -9.69
CA ASP A 44 2.86 4.40 -9.41
C ASP A 44 3.51 4.23 -8.04
N ILE A 45 2.74 3.71 -7.09
CA ILE A 45 3.13 3.63 -5.68
C ILE A 45 2.94 2.19 -5.22
N TYR A 46 3.94 1.67 -4.51
CA TYR A 46 3.92 0.32 -3.96
C TYR A 46 3.92 0.39 -2.44
N TYR A 47 2.80 0.01 -1.83
CA TYR A 47 2.66 -0.16 -0.39
C TYR A 47 3.09 -1.57 -0.01
N VAL A 48 4.12 -1.68 0.82
CA VAL A 48 4.64 -2.95 1.32
C VAL A 48 4.21 -3.11 2.77
N ARG A 49 3.45 -4.16 3.07
CA ARG A 49 3.00 -4.45 4.44
C ARG A 49 4.07 -5.24 5.20
N LEU A 50 4.43 -4.79 6.40
CA LEU A 50 5.44 -5.38 7.26
C LEU A 50 4.86 -6.22 8.40
N THR A 51 3.66 -5.87 8.87
CA THR A 51 2.99 -6.53 9.99
C THR A 51 1.69 -7.20 9.54
N PRO A 52 1.23 -8.28 10.20
CA PRO A 52 -0.09 -8.85 9.92
C PRO A 52 -1.21 -7.81 10.08
N LEU A 53 -2.23 -7.88 9.24
CA LEU A 53 -3.41 -7.02 9.39
C LEU A 53 -4.23 -7.47 10.61
N PRO A 54 -4.64 -6.54 11.50
CA PRO A 54 -5.60 -6.85 12.55
C PRO A 54 -6.93 -7.35 11.96
N PRO A 55 -7.62 -8.32 12.59
CA PRO A 55 -8.91 -8.80 12.11
C PRO A 55 -10.01 -7.73 12.02
N THR A 56 -9.88 -6.64 12.78
CA THR A 56 -10.82 -5.52 12.85
C THR A 56 -10.54 -4.42 11.84
N LEU A 57 -9.39 -4.46 11.15
CA LEU A 57 -9.00 -3.41 10.21
C LEU A 57 -9.66 -3.65 8.85
N ASP A 58 -10.51 -2.72 8.42
CA ASP A 58 -10.96 -2.67 7.03
C ASP A 58 -9.85 -2.08 6.14
N PHE A 59 -8.95 -2.96 5.70
CA PHE A 59 -7.75 -2.57 4.96
C PHE A 59 -8.08 -1.94 3.60
N TYR A 60 -9.15 -2.37 2.94
CA TYR A 60 -9.60 -1.77 1.69
C TYR A 60 -10.02 -0.32 1.91
N SER A 61 -10.91 -0.07 2.87
CA SER A 61 -11.39 1.29 3.19
C SER A 61 -10.25 2.17 3.70
N MET A 62 -9.32 1.63 4.48
CA MET A 62 -8.12 2.36 4.92
C MET A 62 -7.26 2.83 3.73
N LEU A 63 -7.05 1.97 2.72
CA LEU A 63 -6.28 2.34 1.53
C LEU A 63 -7.00 3.34 0.63
N LYS A 64 -8.34 3.31 0.58
CA LYS A 64 -9.13 4.09 -0.38
C LYS A 64 -9.68 5.39 0.20
N ASP A 65 -10.10 5.36 1.45
CA ASP A 65 -10.95 6.39 2.05
C ASP A 65 -10.35 7.00 3.33
N SER A 66 -9.53 6.26 4.08
CA SER A 66 -9.01 6.71 5.39
C SER A 66 -7.61 6.17 5.69
N PHE A 67 -6.59 6.75 5.05
CA PHE A 67 -5.18 6.40 5.26
C PHE A 67 -4.68 6.92 6.63
N ALA A 68 -5.24 6.37 7.69
CA ALA A 68 -5.00 6.71 9.08
C ALA A 68 -3.76 5.99 9.63
N ASN A 69 -3.26 6.43 10.78
CA ASN A 69 -2.15 5.82 11.51
C ASN A 69 -2.58 4.69 12.47
N GLU A 70 -3.84 4.25 12.42
CA GLU A 70 -4.33 3.14 13.23
C GLU A 70 -3.93 1.80 12.59
N HIS A 71 -2.96 1.11 13.20
CA HIS A 71 -2.34 -0.12 12.67
C HIS A 71 -1.70 0.06 11.28
N ASN A 72 -1.32 1.29 10.96
CA ASN A 72 -0.76 1.68 9.67
C ASN A 72 0.23 2.84 9.87
N VAL A 73 1.34 2.57 10.55
CA VAL A 73 2.41 3.54 10.79
C VAL A 73 3.60 3.27 9.86
N MET A 74 4.06 4.29 9.14
CA MET A 74 5.22 4.17 8.24
C MET A 74 6.48 3.79 9.02
N GLY A 75 7.26 2.84 8.50
CA GLY A 75 8.45 2.31 9.16
C GLY A 75 8.18 1.26 10.24
N VAL A 76 6.91 1.05 10.60
CA VAL A 76 6.48 0.00 11.55
C VAL A 76 5.62 -1.02 10.84
N ASP A 77 4.52 -0.57 10.26
CA ASP A 77 3.51 -1.40 9.60
C ASP A 77 3.71 -1.44 8.09
N PHE A 78 4.29 -0.40 7.50
CA PHE A 78 4.48 -0.33 6.04
C PHE A 78 5.67 0.53 5.59
N TYR A 79 6.06 0.31 4.34
CA TYR A 79 6.86 1.24 3.54
C TYR A 79 6.16 1.56 2.21
N LEU A 80 6.47 2.71 1.63
CA LEU A 80 6.09 3.07 0.26
C LEU A 80 7.33 3.13 -0.63
N TYR A 81 7.17 2.68 -1.87
CA TYR A 81 8.22 2.70 -2.89
C TYR A 81 7.68 3.23 -4.21
N SER A 82 8.59 3.80 -5.01
CA SER A 82 8.30 4.24 -6.38
C SER A 82 8.55 3.14 -7.43
N SER A 83 9.08 1.98 -7.04
CA SER A 83 9.37 0.87 -7.95
C SER A 83 8.97 -0.48 -7.34
N LEU A 84 8.52 -1.40 -8.20
CA LEU A 84 8.18 -2.75 -7.77
C LEU A 84 9.41 -3.55 -7.34
N GLU A 85 10.57 -3.25 -7.93
CA GLU A 85 11.84 -3.92 -7.61
C GLU A 85 12.26 -3.63 -6.18
N ASP A 86 12.30 -2.34 -5.81
CA ASP A 86 12.64 -1.91 -4.45
C ASP A 86 11.60 -2.42 -3.44
N ALA A 87 10.32 -2.42 -3.82
CA ALA A 87 9.24 -2.94 -2.98
C ALA A 87 9.37 -4.45 -2.72
N LYS A 88 9.72 -5.24 -3.74
CA LYS A 88 9.98 -6.68 -3.61
C LYS A 88 11.22 -6.99 -2.78
N ALA A 89 12.27 -6.17 -2.92
CA ALA A 89 13.48 -6.27 -2.12
C ALA A 89 13.27 -5.75 -0.68
N ASN A 90 12.21 -4.95 -0.46
CA ASN A 90 12.01 -4.15 0.74
C ASN A 90 13.28 -3.35 1.11
N ASP A 91 13.92 -2.74 0.11
CA ASP A 91 15.15 -1.95 0.30
C ASP A 91 14.82 -0.61 0.94
N THR A 92 14.85 -0.56 2.28
CA THR A 92 14.53 0.63 3.06
C THR A 92 15.36 1.88 2.71
N THR A 93 16.49 1.75 2.01
CA THR A 93 17.27 2.91 1.51
C THR A 93 16.60 3.63 0.32
N LYS A 94 15.60 2.99 -0.29
CA LYS A 94 14.76 3.48 -1.40
C LYS A 94 13.33 3.76 -0.99
N ALA A 95 12.98 3.51 0.27
CA ALA A 95 11.64 3.79 0.79
C ALA A 95 11.39 5.31 0.82
N TRP A 96 10.12 5.69 0.65
CA TRP A 96 9.67 7.05 0.90
C TRP A 96 9.92 7.44 2.35
N THR A 97 10.15 8.72 2.58
CA THR A 97 10.64 9.23 3.88
C THR A 97 9.64 10.09 4.62
N TYR A 98 8.57 10.54 3.96
CA TYR A 98 7.52 11.37 4.56
C TYR A 98 6.14 10.77 4.38
N CYS A 99 5.31 10.87 5.42
CA CYS A 99 3.91 10.48 5.38
C CYS A 99 3.11 11.20 6.46
N ASP A 100 2.04 11.88 6.04
CA ASP A 100 0.96 12.32 6.92
C ASP A 100 -0.30 11.46 6.70
N TYR A 101 -1.16 11.44 7.71
CA TYR A 101 -2.29 10.54 7.80
C TYR A 101 -3.62 11.29 7.74
N SER A 102 -4.66 10.62 7.25
CA SER A 102 -6.00 11.19 7.13
C SER A 102 -7.08 10.18 7.47
N SER A 103 -8.09 10.62 8.21
CA SER A 103 -9.32 9.85 8.43
C SER A 103 -10.36 10.02 7.31
N PHE A 104 -10.05 10.80 6.28
CA PHE A 104 -10.99 11.18 5.21
C PHE A 104 -10.42 11.06 3.78
N HIS A 105 -9.14 10.67 3.65
CA HIS A 105 -8.48 10.49 2.35
C HIS A 105 -7.66 9.21 2.36
N GLY A 106 -7.73 8.42 1.28
CA GLY A 106 -6.91 7.22 1.09
C GLY A 106 -5.47 7.49 0.62
N LEU A 107 -4.76 6.40 0.36
CA LEU A 107 -3.37 6.37 -0.08
C LEU A 107 -3.17 7.17 -1.40
N PRO A 108 -2.14 8.04 -1.50
CA PRO A 108 -1.09 8.29 -0.51
C PRO A 108 -1.34 9.50 0.39
N PHE A 109 -2.53 10.11 0.38
CA PHE A 109 -2.80 11.40 1.02
C PHE A 109 -1.62 12.39 0.89
N GLU A 110 -0.90 12.68 1.98
CA GLU A 110 0.33 13.48 2.00
C GLU A 110 1.55 12.63 2.37
N CYS A 111 1.77 11.53 1.66
CA CYS A 111 3.00 10.75 1.73
C CYS A 111 3.82 10.95 0.46
N GLY A 112 5.14 10.99 0.60
CA GLY A 112 6.04 11.33 -0.49
C GLY A 112 7.48 10.87 -0.29
N PRO A 113 8.27 10.81 -1.36
CA PRO A 113 9.64 10.31 -1.31
C PRO A 113 10.58 11.20 -0.47
N ASN A 114 10.34 12.51 -0.39
CA ASN A 114 11.16 13.50 0.31
C ASN A 114 10.30 14.64 0.85
#